data_AF-A0A815VZZ5-F1
#
_entry.id   AF-A0A815VZZ5-F1
#
_cell.length_a   1.000
_cell.length_b   1.000
_cell.length_c   1.000
_cell.angle_alpha   90.00
_cell.angle_beta   90.00
_cell.angle_gamma   90.00
#
_symmetry.space_group_name_H-M   'P 1'
#
loop_
_entity.id
_entity.type
_entity.pdbx_description
1 polymer ?
#
loop_
_entity_poly.entity_id
_entity_poly.type
_entity_poly.pdbx_seq_one_letter_code
_entity_poly.pdbx_strand_id
1 'polypeptide(L)'
;MQHDGQECTLHPYGAELGKTWEYGVWIPHELSPHQLQHTVDSCMELMTSHRNYEWLRNLITGDEKWVLYITYTHRRQWVSAGQTSVAMPKANLHPKKVMLSV
;
A
#
# COMPACT_ATOMS: atom_id res chain seq x y z
N MET A 1 -7.69 -31.46 -24.31
CA MET A 1 -8.77 -30.60 -24.85
C MET A 1 -9.48 -29.98 -23.67
N GLN A 2 -9.66 -28.66 -23.74
CA GLN A 2 -10.33 -27.71 -22.84
C GLN A 2 -10.01 -27.75 -21.33
N HIS A 3 -9.15 -26.80 -20.92
CA HIS A 3 -9.32 -26.08 -19.66
C HIS A 3 -10.57 -25.19 -19.81
N ASP A 4 -11.65 -25.50 -19.09
CA ASP A 4 -12.71 -24.51 -18.86
C ASP A 4 -12.47 -23.87 -17.50
N GLY A 5 -11.82 -22.70 -17.56
CA GLY A 5 -11.78 -21.77 -16.46
C GLY A 5 -13.19 -21.32 -16.14
N GLN A 6 -13.70 -21.71 -14.98
CA GLN A 6 -14.83 -21.02 -14.38
C GLN A 6 -14.38 -19.60 -14.03
N GLU A 7 -14.52 -18.68 -14.98
CA GLU A 7 -14.54 -17.25 -14.68
C GLU A 7 -15.61 -17.01 -13.62
N CYS A 8 -15.19 -16.45 -12.49
CA CYS A 8 -16.10 -16.07 -11.41
C CYS A 8 -17.20 -15.16 -11.97
N THR A 9 -18.43 -15.67 -12.03
CA THR A 9 -19.67 -14.99 -12.43
C THR A 9 -20.05 -13.77 -11.57
N LEU A 10 -19.23 -13.44 -10.57
CA LEU A 10 -19.34 -12.24 -9.74
C LEU A 10 -18.77 -10.97 -10.41
N HIS A 11 -17.85 -11.11 -11.37
CA HIS A 11 -17.19 -9.97 -11.99
C HIS A 11 -18.14 -9.07 -12.83
N PRO A 12 -19.05 -9.62 -13.67
CA PRO A 12 -19.94 -8.79 -14.49
C PRO A 12 -20.98 -8.03 -13.66
N TYR A 13 -21.57 -8.70 -12.66
CA TYR A 13 -22.66 -8.15 -11.84
C TYR A 13 -22.21 -6.97 -10.96
N GLY A 14 -20.95 -6.97 -10.52
CA GLY A 14 -20.38 -5.86 -9.75
C GLY A 14 -20.24 -4.57 -10.57
N ALA A 15 -19.89 -4.70 -11.85
CA ALA A 15 -19.75 -3.56 -12.76
C ALA A 15 -21.11 -2.92 -13.10
N GLU A 16 -22.15 -3.73 -13.31
CA GLU A 16 -23.54 -3.26 -13.52
C GLU A 16 -24.07 -2.46 -12.32
N LEU A 17 -23.62 -2.79 -11.11
CA LEU A 17 -23.96 -2.09 -9.86
C LEU A 17 -23.02 -0.91 -9.53
N GLY A 18 -22.10 -0.55 -10.44
CA GLY A 18 -21.15 0.55 -10.24
C GLY A 18 -20.14 0.32 -9.11
N LYS A 19 -19.79 -0.95 -8.84
CA LYS A 19 -18.81 -1.32 -7.79
C LYS A 19 -17.44 -1.61 -8.41
N THR A 20 -16.39 -1.10 -7.78
CA THR A 20 -15.00 -1.36 -8.17
C THR A 20 -14.30 -2.26 -7.14
N TRP A 21 -13.26 -2.95 -7.58
CA TRP A 21 -12.55 -3.95 -6.80
C TRP A 21 -11.25 -3.36 -6.24
N GLU A 22 -11.37 -2.66 -5.11
CA GLU A 22 -10.27 -1.89 -4.51
C GLU A 22 -9.62 -2.62 -3.32
N TYR A 23 -8.34 -2.32 -3.10
CA TYR A 23 -7.70 -2.60 -1.82
C TYR A 23 -8.13 -1.55 -0.81
N GLY A 24 -8.31 -1.98 0.44
CA GLY A 24 -8.39 -1.00 1.50
C GLY A 24 -7.09 -0.29 1.80
N VAL A 25 -7.19 1.03 1.94
CA VAL A 25 -6.03 1.91 2.13
C VAL A 25 -5.57 1.83 3.58
N TRP A 26 -4.34 1.40 3.78
CA TRP A 26 -3.65 1.54 5.06
C TRP A 26 -2.93 2.88 5.08
N ILE A 27 -3.45 3.83 5.86
CA ILE A 27 -2.77 5.09 6.14
C ILE A 27 -2.01 4.92 7.44
N PRO A 28 -0.66 4.93 7.44
CA PRO A 28 0.13 4.71 8.65
C PRO A 28 -0.17 5.74 9.74
N HIS A 29 -0.29 7.01 9.34
CA HIS A 29 -0.60 8.13 10.22
C HIS A 29 -1.35 9.23 9.47
N GLU A 30 -2.31 9.86 10.12
CA GLU A 30 -2.88 11.12 9.66
C GLU A 30 -1.86 12.23 9.89
N LEU A 31 -1.43 12.88 8.81
CA LEU A 31 -0.46 13.96 8.86
C LEU A 31 -1.16 15.30 9.17
N SER A 32 -0.58 16.08 10.07
CA SER A 32 -1.01 17.46 10.29
C SER A 32 -0.67 18.35 9.08
N PRO A 33 -1.37 19.49 8.88
CA PRO A 33 -1.06 20.41 7.80
C PRO A 33 0.40 20.87 7.78
N HIS A 34 1.02 21.04 8.95
CA HIS A 34 2.42 21.39 9.09
C HIS A 34 3.36 20.26 8.60
N GLN A 35 3.09 19.01 8.96
CA GLN A 35 3.88 17.86 8.50
C GLN A 35 3.78 17.67 6.99
N LEU A 36 2.59 17.92 6.42
CA LEU A 36 2.39 17.92 4.97
C LEU A 36 3.25 18.98 4.30
N GLN A 37 3.18 20.23 4.77
CA GLN A 37 3.96 21.32 4.20
C GLN A 37 5.47 21.05 4.29
N HIS A 38 5.95 20.63 5.46
CA HIS A 38 7.36 20.28 5.64
C HIS A 38 7.83 19.17 4.69
N THR A 39 6.98 18.15 4.46
CA THR A 39 7.29 17.07 3.51
C THR A 39 7.39 17.61 2.08
N VAL A 40 6.46 18.48 1.66
CA VAL A 40 6.49 19.12 0.34
C VAL A 40 7.76 19.96 0.17
N ASP A 41 8.08 20.79 1.15
CA ASP A 41 9.24 21.69 1.09
C ASP A 41 10.56 20.89 1.00
N SER A 42 10.70 19.86 1.83
CA SER A 42 11.88 18.96 1.81
C SER A 42 12.04 18.26 0.47
N CYS A 43 10.94 17.74 -0.10
CA CYS A 43 10.96 17.10 -1.42
C CYS A 43 11.35 18.10 -2.52
N MET A 44 10.78 19.30 -2.49
CA MET A 44 11.09 20.35 -3.46
C MET A 44 12.56 20.79 -3.39
N GLU A 45 13.11 20.95 -2.18
CA GLU A 45 14.52 21.26 -1.98
C GLU A 45 15.41 20.16 -2.55
N LEU A 46 15.14 18.89 -2.22
CA LEU A 46 15.91 17.76 -2.70
C LEU A 46 15.89 17.66 -4.24
N MET A 47 14.72 17.85 -4.85
CA MET A 47 14.55 17.84 -6.30
C MET A 47 15.29 18.99 -6.99
N THR A 48 15.27 20.18 -6.39
CA THR A 48 15.82 21.39 -7.02
C THR A 48 17.33 21.55 -6.81
N SER A 49 17.86 21.07 -5.69
CA SER A 49 19.29 21.09 -5.37
C SER A 49 20.08 20.04 -6.16
N HIS A 50 19.46 18.92 -6.52
CA HIS A 50 20.13 17.80 -7.19
C HIS A 50 19.45 17.38 -8.51
N ARG A 51 19.26 18.36 -9.41
CA ARG A 51 18.50 18.19 -10.67
C ARG A 51 19.04 17.13 -11.62
N ASN A 52 20.33 16.80 -11.53
CA ASN A 52 20.96 15.81 -12.41
C ASN A 52 20.86 14.37 -11.87
N TYR A 53 20.27 14.15 -10.69
CA TYR A 53 20.07 12.84 -10.06
C TYR A 53 21.32 11.97 -9.83
N GLU A 54 22.52 12.45 -10.18
CA GLU A 54 23.79 11.70 -10.02
C GLU A 54 24.06 11.29 -8.57
N TRP A 55 23.56 12.06 -7.60
CA TRP A 55 23.63 11.77 -6.17
C TRP A 55 22.94 10.45 -5.78
N LEU A 56 21.87 10.05 -6.50
CA LEU A 56 21.17 8.79 -6.23
C LEU A 56 22.07 7.57 -6.44
N ARG A 57 23.07 7.66 -7.32
CA ARG A 57 23.99 6.55 -7.59
C ARG A 57 24.84 6.18 -6.37
N ASN A 58 25.12 7.15 -5.53
CA ASN A 58 25.92 6.97 -4.32
C ASN A 58 25.06 6.97 -3.04
N LEU A 59 23.73 7.07 -3.18
CA LEU A 59 22.83 7.06 -2.05
C LEU A 59 22.78 5.65 -1.45
N ILE A 60 23.30 5.52 -0.24
CA ILE A 60 23.17 4.30 0.56
C ILE A 60 22.02 4.53 1.54
N THR A 61 21.00 3.69 1.48
CA THR A 61 19.89 3.67 2.44
C THR A 61 19.92 2.36 3.23
N GLY A 62 19.54 2.44 4.50
CA GLY A 62 19.33 1.31 5.37
C GLY A 62 18.02 1.52 6.13
N ASP A 63 17.34 0.42 6.46
CA ASP A 63 16.12 0.44 7.26
C ASP A 63 15.96 -0.89 8.00
N GLU A 64 15.15 -0.88 9.04
CA GLU A 64 14.79 -2.07 9.81
C GLU A 64 13.37 -2.50 9.48
N LYS A 65 13.21 -3.77 9.11
CA LYS A 65 11.89 -4.34 8.82
C LYS A 65 11.63 -5.61 9.61
N TRP A 66 10.50 -5.62 10.32
CA TRP A 66 9.96 -6.84 10.91
C TRP A 66 9.33 -7.72 9.83
N VAL A 67 9.85 -8.94 9.66
CA VAL A 67 9.29 -9.96 8.77
C VAL A 67 8.61 -11.05 9.60
N LEU A 68 7.36 -11.35 9.25
CA LEU A 68 6.59 -12.40 9.91
C LEU A 68 6.89 -13.76 9.28
N TYR A 69 6.86 -14.83 10.08
CA TYR A 69 6.98 -16.20 9.56
C TYR A 69 5.76 -16.61 8.72
N ILE A 70 4.57 -16.14 9.10
CA ILE A 70 3.32 -16.32 8.35
C ILE A 70 2.79 -14.94 7.99
N THR A 71 2.71 -14.67 6.69
CA THR A 71 2.21 -13.39 6.17
C THR A 71 0.70 -13.48 5.97
N TYR A 72 -0.06 -12.66 6.66
CA TYR A 72 -1.48 -12.48 6.37
C TYR A 72 -1.63 -11.48 5.23
N THR A 73 -2.04 -11.94 4.06
CA THR A 73 -2.30 -11.08 2.89
C THR A 73 -3.67 -10.43 2.99
N HIS A 74 -3.75 -9.13 2.77
CA HIS A 74 -5.01 -8.39 2.74
C HIS A 74 -5.90 -8.89 1.58
N ARG A 75 -7.18 -9.14 1.86
CA ARG A 75 -8.17 -9.52 0.84
C ARG A 75 -8.84 -8.25 0.33
N ARG A 76 -9.04 -8.14 -0.98
CA ARG A 76 -9.78 -7.01 -1.58
C ARG A 76 -11.25 -7.08 -1.20
N GLN A 77 -11.90 -5.92 -1.18
CA GLN A 77 -13.30 -5.77 -0.85
C GLN A 77 -14.05 -5.19 -2.05
N TRP A 78 -15.33 -5.55 -2.18
CA TRP A 78 -16.22 -4.90 -3.15
C TRP A 78 -16.70 -3.58 -2.56
N VAL A 79 -16.36 -2.46 -3.20
CA VAL A 79 -16.78 -1.11 -2.78
C VAL A 79 -17.54 -0.43 -3.90
N SER A 80 -18.54 0.38 -3.54
CA SER A 80 -19.24 1.24 -4.49
C SER A 80 -18.31 2.34 -4.98
N ALA A 81 -18.46 2.77 -6.24
CA ALA A 81 -17.65 3.86 -6.79
C ALA A 81 -17.71 5.11 -5.90
N GLY A 82 -16.54 5.60 -5.47
CA GLY A 82 -16.41 6.77 -4.60
C GLY A 82 -16.48 6.49 -3.09
N GLN A 83 -16.70 5.24 -2.66
CA GLN A 83 -16.63 4.86 -1.25
C GLN A 83 -15.27 4.26 -0.87
N THR A 84 -14.81 4.61 0.33
CA THR A 84 -13.60 4.01 0.92
C THR A 84 -13.90 2.60 1.43
N SER A 85 -12.97 1.69 1.23
CA SER A 85 -12.95 0.34 1.81
C SER A 85 -13.10 0.35 3.34
N VAL A 86 -13.66 -0.72 3.90
CA VAL A 86 -13.73 -0.88 5.36
C VAL A 86 -12.38 -1.34 5.91
N ALA A 87 -11.92 -0.67 6.98
CA ALA A 87 -10.72 -1.05 7.72
C ALA A 87 -10.84 -2.48 8.27
N MET A 88 -9.90 -3.35 7.93
CA MET A 88 -9.86 -4.72 8.45
C MET A 88 -9.11 -4.76 9.79
N PRO A 89 -9.64 -5.46 10.81
CA PRO A 89 -8.95 -5.60 12.10
C PRO A 89 -7.62 -6.34 11.93
N LYS A 90 -6.56 -5.78 12.53
CA LYS A 90 -5.22 -6.37 12.52
C LYS A 90 -5.25 -7.69 13.31
N ALA A 91 -4.86 -8.80 12.68
CA ALA A 91 -4.80 -10.10 13.34
C ALA A 91 -3.84 -10.07 14.56
N ASN A 92 -4.08 -10.98 15.52
CA ASN A 92 -3.45 -11.08 16.85
C ASN A 92 -1.99 -10.60 16.95
N LEU A 93 -1.71 -9.92 18.07
CA LEU A 93 -0.56 -9.03 18.31
C LEU A 93 0.84 -9.69 18.32
N HIS A 94 0.96 -11.02 18.31
CA HIS A 94 2.23 -11.73 18.57
C HIS A 94 2.56 -12.91 17.64
N PRO A 95 2.58 -12.74 16.30
CA PRO A 95 3.19 -13.72 15.41
C PRO A 95 4.71 -13.80 15.65
N LYS A 96 5.30 -14.99 15.46
CA LYS A 96 6.77 -15.11 15.37
C LYS A 96 7.25 -14.17 14.26
N LYS A 97 8.30 -13.41 14.53
CA LYS A 97 8.88 -12.44 13.61
C LYS A 97 10.39 -12.36 13.76
N VAL A 98 11.07 -11.98 12.69
CA VAL A 98 12.51 -11.69 12.64
C VAL A 98 12.70 -10.24 12.21
N MET A 99 13.69 -9.55 12.76
CA MET A 99 14.09 -8.22 12.31
C MET A 99 15.17 -8.39 11.24
N LEU A 100 14.93 -7.80 10.07
CA LEU A 100 15.97 -7.62 9.07
C LEU A 100 16.48 -6.18 9.18
N SER A 101 17.79 -6.02 9.07
CA SER A 101 18.49 -4.74 8.98
C SER A 101 19.40 -4.82 7.76
N VAL A 102 19.39 -3.76 6.94
CA VAL A 102 20.14 -3.65 5.68
C VAL A 102 21.08 -2.47 5.77
#